data_AF-A0A961XBS7-F1
#
_entry.id   AF-A0A961XBS7-F1
#
_cell.length_a   1.000
_cell.length_b   1.000
_cell.length_c   1.000
_cell.angle_alpha   90.00
_cell.angle_beta   90.00
_cell.angle_gamma   90.00
#
_symmetry.space_group_name_H-M   'P 1'
#
loop_
_entity.id
_entity.type
_entity.pdbx_description
1 polymer ?
#
loop_
_entity_poly.entity_id
_entity_poly.type
_entity_poly.pdbx_seq_one_letter_code
_entity_poly.pdbx_strand_id
1 'polypeptide(L)'
;MAEESAKLRIPYLAAAQAQKHVTHNEAMTLLDTLVQLSVLDKDLTAPPGAPDEGDCYIVAGGGGTATDAWVGWETRIARYIDGEWRSYLPGEGGGAGWLAWVQDE
;
A
#
# COMPACT_ATOMS: atom_id res chain seq x y z
N MET A 1 4.73 -6.32 -17.60
CA MET A 1 4.17 -5.07 -17.05
C MET A 1 2.69 -5.29 -16.88
N ALA A 2 2.14 -5.03 -15.69
CA ALA A 2 0.71 -5.15 -15.44
C ALA A 2 -0.06 -4.11 -16.29
N GLU A 3 -1.24 -4.49 -16.78
CA GLU A 3 -2.10 -3.63 -17.61
C GLU A 3 -3.22 -2.97 -16.79
N GLU A 4 -3.45 -3.43 -15.56
CA GLU A 4 -4.49 -2.96 -14.65
C GLU A 4 -3.97 -2.98 -13.20
N SER A 5 -4.61 -2.19 -12.32
CA SER A 5 -4.35 -2.21 -10.88
C SER A 5 -4.79 -3.52 -10.21
N ALA A 6 -4.14 -3.88 -9.10
CA ALA A 6 -4.29 -5.18 -8.46
C ALA A 6 -5.69 -5.41 -7.86
N LYS A 7 -6.29 -4.41 -7.19
CA LYS A 7 -7.54 -4.57 -6.43
C LYS A 7 -8.78 -4.23 -7.25
N LEU A 8 -8.82 -3.03 -7.80
CA LEU A 8 -9.98 -2.45 -8.48
C LEU A 8 -9.98 -2.69 -9.98
N ARG A 9 -8.91 -3.31 -10.53
CA ARG A 9 -8.75 -3.60 -11.96
C ARG A 9 -8.89 -2.33 -12.80
N ILE A 10 -8.27 -1.24 -12.35
CA ILE A 10 -8.32 0.03 -13.06
C ILE A 10 -7.27 -0.01 -14.18
N PRO A 11 -7.63 0.30 -15.45
CA PRO A 11 -6.68 0.27 -16.55
C PRO A 11 -5.54 1.27 -16.38
N TYR A 12 -4.32 0.82 -16.67
CA TYR A 12 -3.14 1.66 -16.72
C TYR A 12 -2.96 2.29 -18.12
N LEU A 13 -2.35 3.47 -18.15
CA LEU A 13 -1.95 4.09 -19.41
C LEU A 13 -0.79 3.30 -20.04
N ALA A 14 -0.94 2.96 -21.32
CA ALA A 14 0.11 2.31 -22.09
C ALA A 14 1.36 3.19 -22.19
N ALA A 15 2.52 2.53 -22.26
CA ALA A 15 3.79 3.21 -22.44
C ALA A 15 3.86 3.99 -23.77
N ALA A 16 4.86 4.88 -23.90
CA ALA A 16 5.17 5.70 -25.09
C ALA A 16 4.40 7.03 -25.30
N GLN A 17 3.59 7.49 -24.35
CA GLN A 17 3.00 8.85 -24.35
C GLN A 17 3.82 9.85 -23.52
N ALA A 18 5.06 10.15 -23.93
CA ALA A 18 5.97 11.09 -23.25
C ALA A 18 6.16 10.82 -21.75
N GLN A 19 6.27 9.53 -21.36
CA GLN A 19 6.45 9.07 -19.97
C GLN A 19 5.36 9.48 -18.96
N LYS A 20 4.27 10.14 -19.38
CA LYS A 20 3.14 10.50 -18.49
C LYS A 20 2.50 9.30 -17.81
N HIS A 21 2.59 8.13 -18.43
CA HIS A 21 2.10 6.87 -17.89
C HIS A 21 2.75 6.51 -16.55
N VAL A 22 4.01 6.88 -16.31
CA VAL A 22 4.71 6.54 -15.05
C VAL A 22 4.01 7.19 -13.86
N THR A 23 4.02 8.53 -13.80
CA THR A 23 3.42 9.28 -12.68
C THR A 23 1.91 9.06 -12.57
N HIS A 24 1.21 8.90 -13.69
CA HIS A 24 -0.22 8.62 -13.66
C HIS A 24 -0.53 7.22 -13.11
N ASN A 25 0.15 6.17 -13.59
CA ASN A 25 -0.10 4.81 -13.13
C ASN A 25 0.32 4.63 -11.65
N GLU A 26 1.34 5.34 -11.18
CA GLU A 26 1.68 5.43 -9.76
C GLU A 26 0.52 6.02 -8.94
N ALA A 27 -0.07 7.13 -9.39
CA ALA A 27 -1.24 7.72 -8.74
C ALA A 27 -2.46 6.77 -8.76
N MET A 28 -2.67 6.04 -9.86
CA MET A 28 -3.73 5.04 -9.96
C MET A 28 -3.51 3.87 -8.98
N THR A 29 -2.27 3.44 -8.80
CA THR A 29 -1.89 2.39 -7.86
C THR A 29 -2.10 2.85 -6.40
N LEU A 30 -1.82 4.12 -6.11
CA LEU A 30 -2.15 4.70 -4.81
C LEU A 30 -3.67 4.71 -4.58
N LEU A 31 -4.46 5.17 -5.54
CA LEU A 31 -5.93 5.16 -5.42
C LEU A 31 -6.50 3.76 -5.25
N ASP A 32 -5.96 2.77 -5.97
CA ASP A 32 -6.32 1.36 -5.83
C ASP A 32 -6.12 0.84 -4.40
N THR A 33 -5.03 1.28 -3.76
CA THR A 33 -4.72 0.92 -2.37
C THR A 33 -5.68 1.58 -1.39
N LEU A 34 -5.99 2.86 -1.57
CA LEU A 34 -6.75 3.68 -0.61
C LEU A 34 -8.27 3.51 -0.71
N VAL A 35 -8.80 3.26 -1.90
CA VAL A 35 -10.25 3.13 -2.07
C VAL A 35 -10.74 1.85 -1.39
N GLN A 36 -11.66 2.03 -0.44
CA GLN A 36 -12.12 0.96 0.46
C GLN A 36 -10.93 0.27 1.16
N LEU A 37 -10.03 1.08 1.72
CA LEU A 37 -8.83 0.59 2.40
C LEU A 37 -9.21 -0.49 3.42
N SER A 38 -8.63 -1.67 3.21
CA SER A 38 -8.81 -2.85 4.05
C SER A 38 -7.42 -3.43 4.30
N VAL A 39 -7.11 -3.70 5.57
CA VAL A 39 -5.84 -4.26 6.01
C VAL A 39 -6.09 -5.61 6.66
N LEU A 40 -5.15 -6.53 6.48
CA LEU A 40 -5.22 -7.88 7.05
C LEU A 40 -4.99 -7.82 8.56
N ASP A 41 -3.98 -7.09 8.99
CA ASP A 41 -3.61 -6.90 10.40
C ASP A 41 -3.06 -5.47 10.57
N LYS A 42 -3.13 -4.95 11.80
CA LYS A 42 -2.62 -3.63 12.17
C LYS A 42 -1.48 -3.64 13.19
N ASP A 43 -1.14 -4.77 13.80
CA ASP A 43 -0.24 -4.83 14.95
C ASP A 43 1.11 -5.52 14.65
N LEU A 44 1.30 -6.05 13.44
CA LEU A 44 2.55 -6.69 13.03
C LEU A 44 3.72 -5.70 12.97
N THR A 45 4.86 -6.11 13.52
CA THR A 45 6.13 -5.36 13.52
C THR A 45 7.10 -5.82 12.43
N ALA A 46 6.83 -6.95 11.78
CA ALA A 46 7.61 -7.47 10.65
C ALA A 46 6.66 -7.97 9.56
N PRO A 47 7.04 -7.87 8.27
CA PRO A 47 6.26 -8.43 7.18
C PRO A 47 6.13 -9.97 7.30
N PRO A 48 5.02 -10.56 6.83
CA PRO A 48 4.93 -12.00 6.63
C PRO A 48 6.05 -12.51 5.70
N GLY A 49 6.54 -13.72 5.95
CA GLY A 49 7.61 -14.32 5.14
C GLY A 49 7.20 -14.73 3.71
N ALA A 50 5.89 -14.79 3.43
CA ALA A 50 5.34 -15.11 2.12
C ALA A 50 4.07 -14.27 1.87
N PRO A 51 4.22 -12.97 1.53
CA PRO A 51 3.08 -12.10 1.23
C PRO A 51 2.50 -12.40 -0.15
N ASP A 52 1.18 -12.30 -0.26
CA ASP A 52 0.46 -12.34 -1.52
C ASP A 52 0.35 -10.95 -2.16
N GLU A 53 0.22 -10.92 -3.49
CA GLU A 53 0.04 -9.67 -4.23
C GLU A 53 -1.23 -8.94 -3.76
N GLY A 54 -1.06 -7.73 -3.26
CA GLY A 54 -2.14 -6.93 -2.70
C GLY A 54 -2.36 -7.11 -1.20
N ASP A 55 -1.51 -7.85 -0.49
CA ASP A 55 -1.55 -7.85 0.97
C ASP A 55 -1.29 -6.46 1.53
N CYS A 56 -2.06 -6.09 2.56
CA CYS A 56 -2.09 -4.74 3.10
C CYS A 56 -2.11 -4.77 4.63
N TYR A 57 -1.27 -3.97 5.28
CA TYR A 57 -1.08 -3.95 6.73
C TYR A 57 -0.96 -2.52 7.24
N ILE A 58 -1.38 -2.28 8.49
CA ILE A 58 -0.87 -1.14 9.27
C ILE A 58 0.35 -1.65 10.02
N VAL A 59 1.50 -0.99 9.84
CA VAL A 59 2.75 -1.43 10.46
C VAL A 59 2.80 -0.97 11.90
N ALA A 60 2.95 -1.91 12.84
CA ALA A 60 3.12 -1.64 14.27
C ALA A 60 2.09 -0.65 14.86
N GLY A 61 0.83 -0.72 14.42
CA GLY A 61 -0.25 0.19 14.82
C GLY A 61 -0.59 0.11 16.32
N GLY A 62 -0.42 -1.05 16.93
CA GLY A 62 -0.52 -1.25 18.39
C GLY A 62 0.71 -0.78 19.19
N GLY A 63 1.72 -0.23 18.52
CA GLY A 63 3.01 0.16 19.11
C GLY A 63 4.10 -0.91 18.91
N GLY A 64 5.35 -0.48 18.92
CA GLY A 64 6.51 -1.33 18.66
C GLY A 64 7.50 -0.65 17.72
N THR A 65 8.48 -1.41 17.26
CA THR A 65 9.47 -0.95 16.26
C THR A 65 9.38 -1.86 15.06
N ALA A 66 9.24 -1.26 13.89
CA ALA A 66 9.15 -2.01 12.65
C ALA A 66 10.51 -2.61 12.28
N THR A 67 10.49 -3.79 11.70
CA THR A 67 11.68 -4.60 11.39
C THR A 67 11.66 -5.08 9.93
N ASP A 68 12.79 -5.64 9.49
CA ASP A 68 13.00 -6.10 8.12
C ASP A 68 12.65 -5.05 7.07
N ALA A 69 11.84 -5.41 6.06
CA ALA A 69 11.45 -4.49 4.98
C ALA A 69 10.60 -3.31 5.46
N TRP A 70 10.08 -3.35 6.70
CA TRP A 70 9.20 -2.33 7.25
C TRP A 70 9.91 -1.31 8.16
N VAL A 71 11.23 -1.40 8.34
CA VAL A 71 11.98 -0.47 9.20
C VAL A 71 11.66 1.00 8.87
N GLY A 72 11.26 1.77 9.89
CA GLY A 72 10.89 3.19 9.75
C GLY A 72 9.49 3.45 9.19
N TRP A 73 8.66 2.40 9.07
CA TRP A 73 7.29 2.52 8.55
C TRP A 73 6.22 2.40 9.63
N GLU A 74 6.57 2.57 10.90
CA GLU A 74 5.62 2.56 12.01
C GLU A 74 4.43 3.47 11.70
N THR A 75 3.22 2.98 11.96
CA THR A 75 1.91 3.63 11.70
C THR A 75 1.58 3.88 10.23
N ARG A 76 2.42 3.46 9.29
CA ARG A 76 2.17 3.58 7.84
C ARG A 76 1.38 2.38 7.32
N ILE A 77 0.78 2.56 6.14
CA ILE A 77 0.17 1.46 5.39
C ILE A 77 1.27 0.79 4.57
N ALA A 78 1.50 -0.49 4.78
CA ALA A 78 2.37 -1.32 3.95
C ALA A 78 1.51 -2.18 3.01
N ARG A 79 1.78 -2.11 1.71
CA ARG A 79 1.08 -2.88 0.68
C ARG A 79 2.10 -3.62 -0.18
N TYR A 80 1.87 -4.91 -0.44
CA TYR A 80 2.72 -5.70 -1.32
C TYR A 80 2.24 -5.56 -2.76
N ILE A 81 3.07 -4.99 -3.64
CA ILE A 81 2.74 -4.74 -5.05
C ILE A 81 3.97 -4.99 -5.93
N ASP A 82 3.79 -5.68 -7.05
CA ASP A 82 4.83 -6.01 -8.03
C ASP A 82 6.03 -6.77 -7.39
N GLY A 83 5.76 -7.56 -6.34
CA GLY A 83 6.80 -8.32 -5.64
C GLY A 83 7.63 -7.50 -4.64
N GLU A 84 7.23 -6.27 -4.32
CA GLU A 84 7.91 -5.41 -3.35
C GLU A 84 6.92 -4.78 -2.37
N TRP A 85 7.40 -4.47 -1.16
CA TRP A 85 6.61 -3.69 -0.21
C TRP A 85 6.65 -2.20 -0.55
N ARG A 86 5.48 -1.57 -0.59
CA ARG A 86 5.32 -0.12 -0.71
C ARG A 86 4.69 0.44 0.54
N SER A 87 5.22 1.57 1.00
CA SER A 87 4.76 2.26 2.20
C SER A 87 4.04 3.55 1.88
N TYR A 88 2.92 3.80 2.55
CA TYR A 88 2.13 5.01 2.39
C TYR A 88 1.89 5.65 3.74
N LEU A 89 2.22 6.95 3.89
CA LEU A 89 2.02 7.68 5.13
C LEU A 89 0.60 8.27 5.19
N PRO A 90 -0.26 7.84 6.13
CA PRO A 90 -1.57 8.46 6.30
C PRO A 90 -1.45 9.95 6.63
N GLY A 91 -2.26 10.79 5.99
CA GLY A 91 -2.28 12.24 6.27
C GLY A 91 -1.09 13.04 5.71
N GLU A 92 -0.28 12.46 4.81
CA GLU A 92 0.77 13.20 4.10
C GLU A 92 0.23 14.49 3.46
N GLY A 93 0.99 15.59 3.57
CA GLY A 93 0.54 16.92 3.13
C GLY A 93 -0.37 17.66 4.11
N GLY A 94 -0.48 17.20 5.36
CA GLY A 94 -1.22 17.89 6.43
C GLY A 94 -2.72 17.54 6.50
N GLY A 95 -3.12 16.47 5.82
CA GLY A 95 -4.47 15.92 5.92
C GLY A 95 -4.70 15.16 7.23
N ALA A 96 -5.96 14.93 7.58
CA ALA A 96 -6.30 13.92 8.59
C ALA A 96 -5.85 12.53 8.10
N GLY A 97 -5.59 11.61 9.05
CA GLY A 97 -5.28 10.22 8.73
C GLY A 97 -6.38 9.53 7.93
N TRP A 98 -6.10 8.33 7.41
CA TRP A 98 -7.05 7.55 6.61
C TRP A 98 -7.87 6.60 7.50
N LEU A 99 -9.08 6.27 7.03
CA LEU A 99 -9.90 5.21 7.62
C LEU A 99 -9.58 3.88 6.91
N ALA A 100 -9.43 2.81 7.69
CA ALA A 100 -9.21 1.46 7.19
C ALA A 100 -10.16 0.48 7.88
N TRP A 101 -10.63 -0.51 7.14
CA TRP A 101 -11.24 -1.71 7.70
C TRP A 101 -10.14 -2.71 8.08
N VAL A 102 -10.17 -3.26 9.29
CA VAL A 102 -9.21 -4.28 9.76
C VAL A 102 -9.92 -5.63 9.67
N GLN A 103 -9.36 -6.57 8.93
CA GLN A 103 -10.02 -7.86 8.66
C GLN A 103 -9.92 -8.86 9.82
N ASP A 104 -8.88 -8.74 10.65
CA ASP A 104 -8.66 -9.59 11.82
C ASP A 104 -9.57 -9.24 13.03
N GLU A 105 -10.33 -8.14 12.95
CA GLU A 105 -11.28 -7.68 13.98
C GLU A 105 -12.74 -7.97 13.61
#